data_AF-A0A0A9D5N7-F1
#
_entry.id   AF-A0A0A9D5N7-F1
#
_cell.length_a   1.000
_cell.length_b   1.000
_cell.length_c   1.000
_cell.angle_alpha   90.00
_cell.angle_beta   90.00
_cell.angle_gamma   90.00
#
_symmetry.space_group_name_H-M   'P 1'
#
loop_
_entity.id
_entity.type
_entity.pdbx_description
1 polymer ?
#
loop_
_entity_poly.entity_id
_entity_poly.type
_entity_poly.pdbx_seq_one_letter_code
_entity_poly.pdbx_strand_id
1 'polypeptide(L)'
;MVGIPAPSRIPLPQWVLEEMDKFPDLSYTDKYQRRNKEYISLGCDILPVLKGRSPMQAYSDFMRSFRNTFQDYLGAIVTEVQVGMGPGGELRYPSCPTEKLNQPGSSSELGEFQCYDKFMQASLSARAQILGVQEWGSGGPVGTDGSRQNLEETSFFCANGGCWDTPYSRFFLEWYSGMLLLHGERLCMIADAVFSGTGVTISGKVAGVHWHYYTCSHPSELTAGYYNTLSRDGYLPIAQMFAKYKAALCCGCFNLRDAEITDSESSPEGTLRQLVGAAKMCNLPLNGENSVTRLDDTSLNQVIRSSRLYSGRASGTSFSFNYVRMNKSLFEFHNWSRFTKFVRQMPGSF
;
A
#
# COMPACT_ATOMS: atom_id res chain seq x y z
N MET A 1 28.54 19.05 0.10
CA MET A 1 27.26 18.36 0.33
C MET A 1 27.45 17.45 1.54
N VAL A 2 26.96 17.84 2.70
CA VAL A 2 26.93 16.94 3.87
C VAL A 2 25.75 16.01 3.63
N GLY A 3 26.03 14.74 3.31
CA GLY A 3 25.01 13.73 3.14
C GLY A 3 24.17 13.64 4.41
N ILE A 4 22.85 13.77 4.26
CA ILE A 4 21.91 13.43 5.31
C ILE A 4 22.17 11.95 5.63
N PRO A 5 22.50 11.57 6.87
CA PRO A 5 22.68 10.16 7.21
C PRO A 5 21.40 9.41 6.86
N ALA A 6 21.54 8.27 6.19
CA ALA A 6 20.40 7.39 5.91
C ALA A 6 19.64 7.14 7.23
N PRO A 7 18.30 7.21 7.24
CA PRO A 7 17.55 6.96 8.46
C PRO A 7 17.96 5.60 9.05
N SER A 8 18.07 5.53 10.38
CA SER A 8 18.37 4.28 11.08
C SER A 8 17.38 3.21 10.62
N ARG A 9 17.90 2.16 9.98
CA ARG A 9 17.10 1.02 9.55
C ARG A 9 16.62 0.28 10.79
N ILE A 10 15.33 0.38 11.10
CA ILE A 10 14.68 -0.35 12.20
C ILE A 10 14.05 -1.61 11.58
N PRO A 11 14.63 -2.80 11.77
CA PRO A 11 14.07 -4.03 11.22
C PRO A 11 12.92 -4.55 12.10
N LEU A 12 12.30 -5.65 11.67
CA LEU A 12 11.40 -6.43 12.53
C LEU A 12 12.12 -6.88 13.82
N PRO A 13 11.37 -7.21 14.90
CA PRO A 13 11.97 -7.71 16.13
C PRO A 13 12.95 -8.85 15.86
N GLN A 14 14.12 -8.83 16.52
CA GLN A 14 15.20 -9.79 16.25
C GLN A 14 14.73 -11.26 16.32
N TRP A 15 13.88 -11.59 17.30
CA TRP A 15 13.36 -12.94 17.45
C TRP A 15 12.45 -13.39 16.28
N VAL A 16 11.82 -12.46 15.56
CA VAL A 16 11.06 -12.75 14.33
C VAL A 16 12.03 -13.03 13.19
N LEU A 17 13.09 -12.22 13.05
CA LEU A 17 14.11 -12.43 12.03
C LEU A 17 14.80 -13.80 12.20
N GLU A 18 15.08 -14.20 13.44
CA GLU A 18 15.59 -15.55 13.75
C GLU A 18 14.63 -16.67 13.32
N GLU A 19 13.31 -16.49 13.47
CA GLU A 19 12.34 -17.45 12.94
C GLU A 19 12.28 -17.43 11.41
N MET A 20 12.42 -16.25 10.77
CA MET A 20 12.53 -16.13 9.32
C MET A 20 13.83 -16.74 8.76
N ASP A 21 14.91 -16.77 9.55
CA ASP A 21 16.16 -17.44 9.19
C ASP A 21 16.00 -18.97 9.26
N LYS A 22 15.29 -19.49 10.27
CA LYS A 22 14.96 -20.92 10.39
C LYS A 22 13.93 -21.38 9.36
N PHE A 23 12.94 -20.54 9.08
CA PHE A 23 11.86 -20.79 8.14
C PHE A 23 11.76 -19.64 7.11
N PRO A 24 12.55 -19.69 6.02
CA PRO A 24 12.62 -18.63 5.01
C PRO A 24 11.29 -18.25 4.36
N ASP A 25 10.35 -19.21 4.26
CA ASP A 25 9.01 -18.99 3.70
C ASP A 25 8.09 -18.10 4.55
N LEU A 26 8.55 -17.65 5.73
CA LEU A 26 7.91 -16.55 6.45
C LEU A 26 8.11 -15.19 5.75
N SER A 27 9.02 -15.12 4.79
CA SER A 27 9.32 -13.91 4.02
C SER A 27 8.56 -13.92 2.70
N TYR A 28 8.11 -12.75 2.23
CA TYR A 28 7.70 -12.61 0.84
C TYR A 28 8.83 -13.01 -0.12
N THR A 29 8.46 -13.69 -1.19
CA THR A 29 9.41 -14.38 -2.06
C THR A 29 9.05 -14.19 -3.52
N ASP A 30 10.03 -13.78 -4.31
CA ASP A 30 9.88 -13.68 -5.77
C ASP A 30 10.22 -15.00 -6.49
N LYS A 31 10.01 -15.02 -7.80
CA LYS A 31 10.27 -16.20 -8.64
C LYS A 31 11.74 -16.64 -8.64
N TYR A 32 12.66 -15.74 -8.33
CA TYR A 32 14.10 -15.99 -8.24
C TYR A 32 14.52 -16.42 -6.83
N GLN A 33 13.55 -16.72 -5.95
CA GLN A 33 13.77 -17.14 -4.56
C GLN A 33 14.45 -16.08 -3.68
N ARG A 34 14.46 -14.81 -4.10
CA ARG A 34 14.93 -13.71 -3.25
C ARG A 34 13.85 -13.39 -2.23
N ARG A 35 14.28 -13.13 -1.00
CA ARG A 35 13.40 -13.00 0.16
C ARG A 35 13.39 -11.56 0.67
N ASN A 36 12.20 -11.01 0.88
CA ASN A 36 12.03 -9.71 1.53
C ASN A 36 11.65 -9.90 3.00
N LYS A 37 12.50 -9.43 3.91
CA LYS A 37 12.34 -9.54 5.37
C LYS A 37 11.80 -8.27 6.05
N GLU A 38 11.28 -7.32 5.28
CA GLU A 38 10.67 -6.09 5.82
C GLU A 38 9.31 -6.35 6.47
N TYR A 39 8.62 -7.42 6.05
CA TYR A 39 7.31 -7.83 6.55
C TYR A 39 7.15 -9.36 6.46
N ILE A 40 6.24 -9.93 7.26
CA ILE A 40 5.94 -11.37 7.27
C ILE A 40 4.95 -11.67 6.13
N SER A 41 5.17 -12.73 5.34
CA SER A 41 4.28 -13.09 4.23
C SER A 41 2.85 -13.36 4.72
N LEU A 42 1.87 -12.74 4.06
CA LEU A 42 0.44 -12.94 4.38
C LEU A 42 -0.03 -14.39 4.18
N GLY A 43 0.73 -15.21 3.45
CA GLY A 43 0.43 -16.63 3.27
C GLY A 43 0.36 -17.40 4.59
N CYS A 44 1.03 -16.90 5.65
CA CYS A 44 1.08 -17.55 6.96
C CYS A 44 0.30 -16.83 8.06
N ASP A 45 -0.54 -15.83 7.75
CA ASP A 45 -1.32 -14.99 8.69
C ASP A 45 -1.90 -15.73 9.90
N ILE A 46 -2.49 -16.91 9.65
CA ILE A 46 -3.26 -17.69 10.61
C ILE A 46 -2.53 -18.96 11.09
N LEU A 47 -1.29 -19.18 10.66
CA LEU A 47 -0.51 -20.37 11.02
C LEU A 47 0.38 -20.07 12.23
N PRO A 48 0.52 -20.99 13.21
CA PRO A 48 1.25 -20.75 14.46
C PRO A 48 2.79 -20.81 14.30
N VAL A 49 3.33 -20.00 13.40
CA VAL A 49 4.73 -20.05 12.94
C VAL A 49 5.68 -19.14 13.70
N LEU A 50 5.17 -18.33 14.65
CA LEU A 50 5.95 -17.42 15.47
C LEU A 50 6.00 -17.92 16.92
N LYS A 51 6.80 -18.98 17.14
CA LYS A 51 6.96 -19.64 18.46
C LYS A 51 5.61 -20.04 19.09
N GLY A 52 4.72 -20.62 18.29
CA GLY A 52 3.39 -21.07 18.71
C GLY A 52 2.25 -20.06 18.52
N ARG A 53 2.55 -18.81 18.13
CA ARG A 53 1.54 -17.81 17.74
C ARG A 53 1.50 -17.64 16.22
N SER A 54 0.35 -17.25 15.69
CA SER A 54 0.25 -16.76 14.31
C SER A 54 0.67 -15.29 14.19
N PRO A 55 1.05 -14.82 13.00
CA PRO A 55 1.26 -13.38 12.74
C PRO A 55 0.07 -12.54 13.20
N MET A 56 -1.17 -12.94 12.85
CA MET A 56 -2.38 -12.25 13.28
C MET A 56 -2.54 -12.18 14.81
N GLN A 57 -2.20 -13.27 15.53
CA GLN A 57 -2.19 -13.24 17.01
C GLN A 57 -1.12 -12.28 17.53
N ALA A 58 0.09 -12.30 16.98
CA ALA A 58 1.17 -11.41 17.38
C ALA A 58 0.80 -9.92 17.15
N TYR A 59 0.18 -9.59 16.03
CA TYR A 59 -0.33 -8.24 15.76
C TYR A 59 -1.42 -7.84 16.74
N SER A 60 -2.38 -8.74 17.01
CA SER A 60 -3.45 -8.49 17.98
C SER A 60 -2.90 -8.23 19.38
N ASP A 61 -1.95 -9.05 19.84
CA ASP A 61 -1.32 -8.89 21.16
C ASP A 61 -0.58 -7.55 21.26
N PHE A 62 0.14 -7.15 20.20
CA PHE A 62 0.82 -5.86 20.14
C PHE A 62 -0.17 -4.69 20.21
N MET A 63 -1.25 -4.73 19.43
CA MET A 63 -2.29 -3.71 19.46
C MET A 63 -2.99 -3.64 20.83
N ARG A 64 -3.28 -4.79 21.47
CA ARG A 64 -3.85 -4.81 22.82
C ARG A 64 -2.90 -4.21 23.85
N SER A 65 -1.61 -4.54 23.76
CA SER A 65 -0.59 -3.95 24.64
C SER A 65 -0.53 -2.43 24.45
N PHE A 66 -0.54 -1.94 23.21
CA PHE A 66 -0.59 -0.51 22.93
C PHE A 66 -1.84 0.14 23.53
N ARG A 67 -3.02 -0.44 23.28
CA ARG A 67 -4.29 0.05 23.84
C ARG A 67 -4.24 0.16 25.36
N ASN A 68 -3.80 -0.90 26.05
CA ASN A 68 -3.79 -0.93 27.51
C ASN A 68 -2.80 0.09 28.08
N THR A 69 -1.61 0.22 27.48
CA THR A 69 -0.59 1.17 27.93
C THR A 69 -1.02 2.62 27.72
N PHE A 70 -1.72 2.93 26.62
CA PHE A 70 -2.08 4.29 26.25
C PHE A 70 -3.58 4.61 26.43
N GLN A 71 -4.31 3.81 27.21
CA GLN A 71 -5.77 3.89 27.31
C GLN A 71 -6.29 5.30 27.65
N ASP A 72 -5.59 6.04 28.51
CA ASP A 72 -5.99 7.37 28.96
C ASP A 72 -5.80 8.45 27.88
N TYR A 73 -5.06 8.13 26.81
CA TYR A 73 -4.79 9.02 25.68
C TYR A 73 -5.70 8.75 24.47
N LEU A 74 -6.33 7.57 24.40
CA LEU A 74 -7.15 7.16 23.26
C LEU A 74 -8.44 7.98 23.18
N GLY A 75 -8.81 8.40 21.97
CA GLY A 75 -10.01 9.19 21.69
C GLY A 75 -9.86 10.68 22.00
N ALA A 76 -8.76 11.11 22.62
CA ALA A 76 -8.48 12.51 22.93
C ALA A 76 -7.16 13.00 22.31
N ILE A 77 -6.03 12.40 22.71
CA ILE A 77 -4.70 12.75 22.20
C ILE A 77 -4.35 11.86 21.01
N VAL A 78 -4.56 10.55 21.16
CA VAL A 78 -4.49 9.58 20.07
C VAL A 78 -5.88 9.46 19.48
N THR A 79 -6.13 10.12 18.36
CA THR A 79 -7.43 10.13 17.67
C THR A 79 -7.49 9.09 16.54
N GLU A 80 -6.34 8.64 16.05
CA GLU A 80 -6.23 7.68 14.96
C GLU A 80 -5.11 6.67 15.21
N VAL A 81 -5.35 5.42 14.82
CA VAL A 81 -4.33 4.35 14.76
C VAL A 81 -4.26 3.81 13.33
N GLN A 82 -3.16 4.12 12.64
CA GLN A 82 -2.87 3.55 11.33
C GLN A 82 -2.25 2.16 11.48
N VAL A 83 -2.95 1.14 11.01
CA VAL A 83 -2.52 -0.27 11.08
C VAL A 83 -1.60 -0.55 9.89
N GLY A 84 -0.36 -0.96 10.17
CA GLY A 84 0.60 -1.35 9.13
C GLY A 84 0.26 -2.70 8.51
N MET A 85 -0.04 -2.73 7.21
CA MET A 85 -0.56 -3.92 6.50
C MET A 85 0.43 -4.55 5.51
N GLY A 86 1.71 -4.19 5.61
CA GLY A 86 2.73 -4.65 4.67
C GLY A 86 3.99 -3.78 4.68
N PRO A 87 4.86 -3.93 3.67
CA PRO A 87 6.07 -3.13 3.50
C PRO A 87 5.76 -1.63 3.48
N GLY A 88 6.53 -0.84 4.22
CA GLY A 88 6.27 0.60 4.40
C GLY A 88 5.00 0.92 5.20
N GLY A 89 4.37 -0.09 5.83
CA GLY A 89 3.08 0.04 6.50
C GLY A 89 1.88 0.01 5.54
N GLU A 90 2.12 -0.20 4.24
CA GLU A 90 1.10 -0.13 3.19
C GLU A 90 0.50 -1.51 2.91
N LEU A 91 -0.80 -1.55 2.59
CA LEU A 91 -1.48 -2.76 2.12
C LEU A 91 -1.03 -3.09 0.70
N ARG A 92 0.12 -3.73 0.55
CA ARG A 92 0.67 -4.19 -0.73
C ARG A 92 1.69 -5.30 -0.55
N TYR A 93 2.05 -5.93 -1.66
CA TYR A 93 3.24 -6.78 -1.73
C TYR A 93 4.53 -5.94 -1.90
N PRO A 94 5.71 -6.48 -1.51
CA PRO A 94 7.00 -5.85 -1.76
C PRO A 94 7.46 -6.03 -3.22
N SER A 95 6.65 -5.62 -4.19
CA SER A 95 6.90 -5.86 -5.62
C SER A 95 8.11 -5.14 -6.17
N CYS A 96 8.44 -3.96 -5.62
CA CYS A 96 9.64 -3.19 -5.94
C CYS A 96 10.43 -2.88 -4.64
N PRO A 97 11.78 -2.85 -4.67
CA PRO A 97 12.57 -2.46 -3.50
C PRO A 97 12.28 -1.02 -3.06
N THR A 98 11.89 -0.84 -1.80
CA THR A 98 11.55 0.45 -1.18
C THR A 98 12.68 1.50 -1.31
N GLU A 99 13.94 1.05 -1.35
CA GLU A 99 15.14 1.89 -1.44
C GLU A 99 15.33 2.55 -2.82
N LYS A 100 14.73 2.01 -3.89
CA LYS A 100 14.83 2.56 -5.25
C LYS A 100 13.69 3.51 -5.62
N LEU A 101 12.49 3.25 -5.11
CA LEU A 101 11.30 4.09 -5.34
C LEU A 101 11.45 5.53 -4.80
N ASN A 102 12.34 5.74 -3.82
CA ASN A 102 12.56 7.04 -3.18
C ASN A 102 13.70 7.86 -3.81
N GLN A 103 14.32 7.40 -4.90
CA GLN A 103 15.41 8.13 -5.58
C GLN A 103 14.90 8.97 -6.77
N PRO A 104 15.19 10.28 -6.83
CA PRO A 104 14.90 11.10 -8.00
C PRO A 104 15.62 10.54 -9.23
N GLY A 105 14.86 10.22 -10.29
CA GLY A 105 15.41 9.70 -11.55
C GLY A 105 15.61 8.18 -11.59
N SER A 106 15.17 7.42 -10.58
CA SER A 106 15.05 5.96 -10.71
C SER A 106 14.02 5.64 -11.80
N SER A 107 14.38 4.77 -12.74
CA SER A 107 13.44 4.23 -13.73
C SER A 107 12.26 3.56 -13.01
N SER A 108 11.04 3.77 -13.50
CA SER A 108 9.82 3.09 -13.08
C SER A 108 9.99 1.57 -13.19
N GLU A 109 10.41 0.91 -12.11
CA GLU A 109 10.49 -0.56 -12.11
C GLU A 109 9.06 -1.11 -12.03
N LEU A 110 8.69 -1.99 -12.98
CA LEU A 110 7.35 -2.59 -13.01
C LEU A 110 7.04 -3.34 -11.71
N GLY A 111 8.01 -4.09 -11.20
CA GLY A 111 7.88 -4.95 -10.02
C GLY A 111 7.76 -6.43 -10.37
N GLU A 112 7.79 -7.28 -9.35
CA GLU A 112 7.69 -8.73 -9.48
C GLU A 112 6.63 -9.28 -8.51
N PHE A 113 5.88 -10.31 -8.92
CA PHE A 113 4.94 -11.01 -8.03
C PHE A 113 5.69 -11.67 -6.87
N GLN A 114 5.20 -11.48 -5.64
CA GLN A 114 5.88 -11.86 -4.39
C GLN A 114 5.24 -13.07 -3.69
N CYS A 115 4.75 -14.05 -4.47
CA CYS A 115 3.92 -15.16 -3.99
C CYS A 115 4.59 -16.54 -4.08
N TYR A 116 5.92 -16.60 -4.09
CA TYR A 116 6.68 -17.85 -4.29
C TYR A 116 7.14 -18.49 -2.98
N ASP A 117 6.66 -18.01 -1.83
CA ASP A 117 6.81 -18.74 -0.57
C ASP A 117 5.86 -19.94 -0.53
N LYS A 118 6.23 -20.98 0.21
CA LYS A 118 5.47 -22.24 0.21
C LYS A 118 4.00 -22.08 0.63
N PHE A 119 3.67 -21.08 1.46
CA PHE A 119 2.30 -20.91 1.96
C PHE A 119 1.41 -20.30 0.89
N MET A 120 1.91 -19.27 0.20
CA MET A 120 1.25 -18.70 -0.97
C MET A 120 1.10 -19.72 -2.09
N GLN A 121 2.15 -20.49 -2.39
CA GLN A 121 2.08 -21.55 -3.41
C GLN A 121 1.05 -22.63 -3.05
N ALA A 122 0.99 -23.07 -1.79
CA ALA A 122 -0.02 -24.01 -1.33
C ALA A 122 -1.45 -23.44 -1.46
N SER A 123 -1.64 -22.15 -1.13
CA SER A 123 -2.93 -21.46 -1.29
C SER A 123 -3.37 -21.40 -2.76
N LEU A 124 -2.46 -21.04 -3.68
CA LEU A 124 -2.73 -20.99 -5.11
C LEU A 124 -3.11 -22.39 -5.64
N SER A 125 -2.34 -23.41 -5.27
CA SER A 125 -2.59 -24.79 -5.68
C SER A 125 -3.96 -25.28 -5.18
N ALA A 126 -4.31 -25.01 -3.93
CA ALA A 126 -5.62 -25.34 -3.38
C ALA A 126 -6.75 -24.61 -4.13
N ARG A 127 -6.57 -23.32 -4.46
CA ARG A 127 -7.55 -22.54 -5.23
C ARG A 127 -7.77 -23.11 -6.63
N ALA A 128 -6.69 -23.53 -7.30
CA ALA A 128 -6.73 -24.18 -8.60
C ALA A 128 -7.49 -25.52 -8.56
N GLN A 129 -7.23 -26.32 -7.53
CA GLN A 129 -7.92 -27.61 -7.31
C GLN A 129 -9.43 -27.43 -7.10
N ILE A 130 -9.85 -26.46 -6.28
CA ILE A 130 -11.27 -26.18 -6.00
C ILE A 130 -12.03 -25.80 -7.27
N LEU A 131 -11.39 -25.09 -8.21
CA LEU A 131 -11.99 -24.66 -9.46
C LEU A 131 -11.82 -25.67 -10.61
N GLY A 132 -11.17 -26.81 -10.38
CA GLY A 132 -10.96 -27.85 -11.39
C GLY A 132 -9.93 -27.49 -12.47
N VAL A 133 -9.05 -26.52 -12.22
CA VAL A 133 -8.03 -26.00 -13.14
C VAL A 133 -6.63 -26.21 -12.58
N GLN A 134 -6.31 -27.47 -12.22
CA GLN A 134 -5.11 -27.83 -11.46
C GLN A 134 -3.80 -27.34 -12.10
N GLU A 135 -3.75 -27.29 -13.43
CA GLU A 135 -2.61 -26.81 -14.21
C GLU A 135 -2.26 -25.34 -13.93
N TRP A 136 -3.21 -24.54 -13.44
CA TRP A 136 -3.01 -23.13 -13.06
C TRP A 136 -2.40 -22.95 -11.66
N GLY A 137 -2.29 -24.04 -10.88
CA GLY A 137 -1.80 -24.01 -9.50
C GLY A 137 -0.27 -24.02 -9.33
N SER A 138 0.49 -23.97 -10.43
CA SER A 138 1.95 -24.21 -10.44
C SER A 138 2.81 -22.98 -10.13
N GLY A 139 2.24 -21.78 -10.11
CA GLY A 139 2.95 -20.55 -9.77
C GLY A 139 2.41 -19.31 -10.49
N GLY A 140 3.13 -18.19 -10.36
CA GLY A 140 2.81 -16.95 -11.06
C GLY A 140 3.05 -17.04 -12.58
N PRO A 141 2.52 -16.08 -13.35
CA PRO A 141 2.48 -16.14 -14.80
C PRO A 141 3.86 -16.22 -15.45
N VAL A 142 3.94 -17.07 -16.47
CA VAL A 142 5.09 -17.22 -17.37
C VAL A 142 5.26 -15.94 -18.20
N GLY A 143 6.50 -15.59 -18.54
CA GLY A 143 6.79 -14.44 -19.41
C GLY A 143 6.87 -13.10 -18.68
N THR A 144 6.92 -13.08 -17.35
CA THR A 144 7.26 -11.87 -16.56
C THR A 144 8.77 -11.63 -16.46
N ASP A 145 9.57 -12.28 -17.31
CA ASP A 145 11.04 -12.43 -17.26
C ASP A 145 11.82 -11.41 -18.09
N GLY A 146 11.15 -10.38 -18.59
CA GLY A 146 11.81 -9.26 -19.27
C GLY A 146 12.84 -8.56 -18.37
N SER A 147 13.88 -8.04 -19.01
CA SER A 147 14.83 -7.12 -18.39
C SER A 147 14.05 -6.08 -17.58
N ARG A 148 14.51 -5.79 -16.36
CA ARG A 148 13.91 -4.84 -15.38
C ARG A 148 13.62 -3.43 -15.94
N GLN A 149 14.03 -3.18 -17.18
CA GLN A 149 14.00 -1.89 -17.85
C GLN A 149 12.82 -1.70 -18.80
N ASN A 150 12.20 -2.75 -19.38
CA ASN A 150 11.10 -2.60 -20.34
C ASN A 150 10.18 -3.83 -20.33
N LEU A 151 9.23 -3.89 -19.41
CA LEU A 151 8.29 -5.00 -19.33
C LEU A 151 6.97 -4.79 -20.12
N GLU A 152 6.77 -3.63 -20.74
CA GLU A 152 5.72 -3.48 -21.77
C GLU A 152 5.98 -4.38 -23.00
N GLU A 153 7.23 -4.83 -23.16
CA GLU A 153 7.65 -5.83 -24.15
C GLU A 153 7.62 -7.28 -23.60
N THR A 154 7.25 -7.48 -22.33
CA THR A 154 7.01 -8.85 -21.85
C THR A 154 5.70 -9.40 -22.36
N SER A 155 5.69 -10.68 -22.69
CA SER A 155 4.52 -11.38 -23.23
C SER A 155 3.32 -11.35 -22.29
N PHE A 156 3.50 -11.08 -20.99
CA PHE A 156 2.38 -10.98 -20.06
C PHE A 156 1.69 -9.61 -20.10
N PHE A 157 2.42 -8.50 -19.94
CA PHE A 157 1.83 -7.18 -19.71
C PHE A 157 1.55 -6.37 -20.99
N CYS A 158 1.97 -6.85 -22.16
CA CYS A 158 1.82 -6.14 -23.43
C CYS A 158 0.35 -5.79 -23.77
N ALA A 159 0.11 -4.58 -24.26
CA ALA A 159 -1.22 -4.15 -24.68
C ALA A 159 -1.75 -4.93 -25.89
N ASN A 160 -0.87 -5.25 -26.85
CA ASN A 160 -1.22 -5.98 -28.06
C ASN A 160 -0.71 -7.43 -27.97
N GLY A 161 -1.62 -8.37 -27.69
CA GLY A 161 -1.28 -9.79 -27.61
C GLY A 161 -0.64 -10.23 -26.29
N GLY A 162 -0.68 -9.39 -25.24
CA GLY A 162 -0.25 -9.78 -23.91
C GLY A 162 -1.22 -10.72 -23.21
N CYS A 163 -0.70 -11.60 -22.37
CA CYS A 163 -1.48 -12.63 -21.68
C CYS A 163 -2.26 -12.11 -20.45
N TRP A 164 -2.15 -10.85 -20.05
CA TRP A 164 -2.73 -10.31 -18.81
C TRP A 164 -4.26 -10.44 -18.69
N ASP A 165 -4.98 -10.58 -19.81
CA ASP A 165 -6.46 -10.74 -19.84
C ASP A 165 -6.93 -12.16 -20.23
N THR A 166 -6.05 -13.16 -20.17
CA THR A 166 -6.44 -14.56 -20.41
C THR A 166 -7.21 -15.16 -19.22
N PRO A 167 -7.97 -16.25 -19.38
CA PRO A 167 -8.65 -16.93 -18.27
C PRO A 167 -7.70 -17.29 -17.10
N TYR A 168 -6.50 -17.78 -17.41
CA TYR A 168 -5.47 -18.06 -16.40
C TYR A 168 -5.04 -16.79 -15.66
N SER A 169 -4.78 -15.70 -16.38
CA SER A 169 -4.33 -14.44 -15.76
C SER A 169 -5.40 -13.82 -14.88
N ARG A 170 -6.66 -13.83 -15.30
CA ARG A 170 -7.78 -13.40 -14.46
C ARG A 170 -7.85 -14.23 -13.18
N PHE A 171 -7.79 -15.56 -13.30
CA PHE A 171 -7.73 -16.45 -12.13
C PHE A 171 -6.58 -16.11 -11.17
N PHE A 172 -5.36 -15.93 -11.70
CA PHE A 172 -4.19 -15.63 -10.89
C PHE A 172 -4.29 -14.25 -10.22
N LEU A 173 -4.69 -13.22 -10.97
CA LEU A 173 -4.80 -11.86 -10.45
C LEU A 173 -5.95 -11.70 -9.45
N GLU A 174 -7.08 -12.40 -9.66
CA GLU A 174 -8.16 -12.52 -8.68
C GLU A 174 -7.68 -13.18 -7.39
N TRP A 175 -6.93 -14.28 -7.49
CA TRP A 175 -6.35 -14.93 -6.32
C TRP A 175 -5.34 -14.03 -5.60
N TYR A 176 -4.37 -13.46 -6.32
CA TYR A 176 -3.27 -12.67 -5.75
C TYR A 176 -3.77 -11.41 -5.05
N SER A 177 -4.67 -10.65 -5.70
CA SER A 177 -5.32 -9.48 -5.10
C SER A 177 -6.31 -9.86 -4.00
N GLY A 178 -7.02 -10.98 -4.14
CA GLY A 178 -7.92 -11.51 -3.13
C GLY A 178 -7.21 -11.92 -1.83
N MET A 179 -6.00 -12.48 -1.93
CA MET A 179 -5.15 -12.78 -0.78
C MET A 179 -4.73 -11.52 -0.01
N LEU A 180 -4.39 -10.44 -0.74
CA LEU A 180 -4.09 -9.15 -0.13
C LEU A 180 -5.32 -8.52 0.54
N LEU A 181 -6.48 -8.61 -0.11
CA LEU A 181 -7.75 -8.11 0.45
C LEU A 181 -8.12 -8.86 1.73
N LEU A 182 -7.96 -10.19 1.75
CA LEU A 182 -8.22 -11.02 2.92
C LEU A 182 -7.27 -10.70 4.09
N HIS A 183 -5.99 -10.45 3.79
CA HIS A 183 -5.01 -10.00 4.78
C HIS A 183 -5.42 -8.67 5.42
N GLY A 184 -5.77 -7.67 4.59
CA GLY A 184 -6.26 -6.37 5.06
C GLY A 184 -7.53 -6.51 5.91
N GLU A 185 -8.48 -7.35 5.48
CA GLU A 185 -9.71 -7.60 6.24
C GLU A 185 -9.44 -8.19 7.62
N ARG A 186 -8.52 -9.16 7.74
CA ARG A 186 -8.14 -9.73 9.04
C ARG A 186 -7.54 -8.69 9.97
N LEU A 187 -6.66 -7.83 9.47
CA LEU A 187 -6.06 -6.75 10.25
C LEU A 187 -7.10 -5.72 10.69
N CYS A 188 -8.01 -5.31 9.80
CA CYS A 188 -9.12 -4.42 10.15
C CYS A 188 -10.03 -5.04 11.22
N MET A 189 -10.38 -6.32 11.08
CA MET A 189 -11.18 -7.04 12.07
C MET A 189 -10.48 -7.08 13.45
N ILE A 190 -9.18 -7.36 13.48
CA ILE A 190 -8.40 -7.38 14.72
C ILE A 190 -8.33 -5.98 15.34
N ALA A 191 -8.04 -4.95 14.54
CA ALA A 191 -7.91 -3.59 15.01
C ALA A 191 -9.24 -3.05 15.53
N ASP A 192 -10.35 -3.30 14.82
CA ASP A 192 -11.70 -2.97 15.26
C ASP A 192 -12.00 -3.65 16.61
N ALA A 193 -11.75 -4.96 16.74
CA ALA A 193 -11.96 -5.68 17.99
C ALA A 193 -11.13 -5.12 19.17
N VAL A 194 -9.92 -4.61 18.91
CA VAL A 194 -9.05 -4.04 19.95
C VAL A 194 -9.45 -2.62 20.32
N PHE A 195 -9.71 -1.75 19.34
CA PHE A 195 -9.92 -0.31 19.53
C PHE A 195 -11.38 0.14 19.57
N SER A 196 -12.34 -0.77 19.33
CA SER A 196 -13.76 -0.46 19.47
C SER A 196 -14.09 0.10 20.86
N GLY A 197 -14.88 1.16 20.88
CA GLY A 197 -15.27 1.87 22.10
C GLY A 197 -14.21 2.81 22.70
N THR A 198 -13.01 2.92 22.09
CA THR A 198 -11.95 3.82 22.58
C THR A 198 -12.01 5.24 22.01
N GLY A 199 -12.89 5.49 21.03
CA GLY A 199 -12.99 6.78 20.33
C GLY A 199 -11.93 7.02 19.25
N VAL A 200 -10.96 6.10 19.09
CA VAL A 200 -9.99 6.12 18.00
C VAL A 200 -10.63 5.68 16.68
N THR A 201 -10.22 6.33 15.58
CA THR A 201 -10.45 5.85 14.22
C THR A 201 -9.30 4.92 13.81
N ILE A 202 -9.60 3.74 13.28
CA ILE A 202 -8.57 2.90 12.66
C ILE A 202 -8.35 3.34 11.21
N SER A 203 -7.12 3.32 10.71
CA SER A 203 -6.83 3.65 9.32
C SER A 203 -5.88 2.64 8.68
N GLY A 204 -5.98 2.49 7.36
CA GLY A 204 -5.11 1.63 6.56
C GLY A 204 -4.54 2.41 5.39
N LYS A 205 -3.26 2.18 5.07
CA LYS A 205 -2.58 2.91 4.00
C LYS A 205 -2.54 2.09 2.71
N VAL A 206 -2.96 2.72 1.60
CA VAL A 206 -2.88 2.18 0.25
C VAL A 206 -1.81 2.96 -0.51
N ALA A 207 -0.85 2.25 -1.09
CA ALA A 207 0.24 2.85 -1.86
C ALA A 207 -0.28 3.49 -3.16
N GLY A 208 0.20 4.69 -3.48
CA GLY A 208 -0.06 5.36 -4.76
C GLY A 208 0.91 4.89 -5.84
N VAL A 209 0.63 3.72 -6.44
CA VAL A 209 1.46 3.14 -7.49
C VAL A 209 1.03 3.73 -8.83
N HIS A 210 1.75 4.77 -9.26
CA HIS A 210 1.29 5.62 -10.35
C HIS A 210 2.00 5.42 -11.68
N TRP A 211 3.11 4.68 -11.69
CA TRP A 211 3.85 4.35 -12.90
C TRP A 211 3.16 3.21 -13.68
N HIS A 212 3.26 3.25 -15.01
CA HIS A 212 2.51 2.40 -15.94
C HIS A 212 0.97 2.50 -15.87
N TYR A 213 0.43 3.55 -15.25
CA TYR A 213 -1.02 3.80 -15.11
C TYR A 213 -1.73 3.98 -16.46
N TYR A 214 -1.07 4.55 -17.47
CA TYR A 214 -1.68 4.74 -18.80
C TYR A 214 -1.63 3.50 -19.70
N THR A 215 -0.93 2.44 -19.27
CA THR A 215 -0.96 1.14 -19.95
C THR A 215 -2.31 0.43 -19.72
N CYS A 216 -2.72 -0.46 -20.62
CA CYS A 216 -3.97 -1.20 -20.42
C CYS A 216 -3.95 -2.15 -19.21
N SER A 217 -2.77 -2.72 -18.92
CA SER A 217 -2.60 -3.77 -17.92
C SER A 217 -2.23 -3.25 -16.53
N HIS A 218 -1.81 -1.99 -16.39
CA HIS A 218 -1.43 -1.37 -15.11
C HIS A 218 -0.45 -2.23 -14.30
N PRO A 219 0.66 -2.68 -14.89
CA PRO A 219 1.40 -3.81 -14.39
C PRO A 219 2.05 -3.60 -13.02
N SER A 220 2.37 -2.35 -12.66
CA SER A 220 2.89 -2.04 -11.33
C SER A 220 1.85 -2.12 -10.24
N GLU A 221 0.61 -1.75 -10.54
CA GLU A 221 -0.51 -1.96 -9.64
C GLU A 221 -0.77 -3.47 -9.48
N LEU A 222 -0.77 -4.24 -10.59
CA LEU A 222 -0.96 -5.69 -10.55
C LEU A 222 0.07 -6.40 -9.67
N THR A 223 1.36 -6.10 -9.84
CA THR A 223 2.42 -6.76 -9.04
C THR A 223 2.41 -6.32 -7.58
N ALA A 224 2.01 -5.08 -7.29
CA ALA A 224 1.76 -4.60 -5.93
C ALA A 224 0.54 -5.25 -5.26
N GLY A 225 -0.32 -5.92 -6.03
CA GLY A 225 -1.50 -6.65 -5.57
C GLY A 225 -2.83 -5.92 -5.80
N TYR A 226 -2.80 -4.73 -6.43
CA TYR A 226 -3.99 -4.02 -6.83
C TYR A 226 -4.40 -4.52 -8.21
N TYR A 227 -5.47 -5.30 -8.31
CA TYR A 227 -5.98 -5.74 -9.60
C TYR A 227 -6.76 -4.61 -10.30
N ASN A 228 -6.06 -3.51 -10.54
CA ASN A 228 -6.53 -2.36 -11.30
C ASN A 228 -6.12 -2.56 -12.76
N THR A 229 -7.01 -2.25 -13.70
CA THR A 229 -6.74 -2.25 -15.14
C THR A 229 -7.59 -1.17 -15.79
N LEU A 230 -7.42 -0.95 -17.10
CA LEU A 230 -8.25 0.00 -17.84
C LEU A 230 -9.77 -0.22 -17.67
N SER A 231 -10.19 -1.48 -17.49
CA SER A 231 -11.61 -1.88 -17.42
C SER A 231 -12.06 -2.34 -16.03
N ARG A 232 -11.18 -2.33 -15.01
CA ARG A 232 -11.47 -2.86 -13.67
C ARG A 232 -10.91 -1.93 -12.60
N ASP A 233 -11.77 -1.45 -11.70
CA ASP A 233 -11.35 -0.71 -10.51
C ASP A 233 -10.77 -1.66 -9.45
N GLY A 234 -9.45 -1.58 -9.26
CA GLY A 234 -8.71 -2.36 -8.26
C GLY A 234 -8.81 -1.81 -6.83
N TYR A 235 -9.17 -0.55 -6.67
CA TYR A 235 -9.19 0.15 -5.37
C TYR A 235 -10.56 0.07 -4.68
N LEU A 236 -11.65 -0.04 -5.45
CA LEU A 236 -13.00 -0.13 -4.91
C LEU A 236 -13.20 -1.30 -3.93
N PRO A 237 -12.75 -2.54 -4.20
CA PRO A 237 -12.86 -3.62 -3.23
C PRO A 237 -12.12 -3.34 -1.91
N ILE A 238 -10.98 -2.65 -1.98
CA ILE A 238 -10.21 -2.24 -0.79
C ILE A 238 -11.00 -1.21 0.02
N ALA A 239 -11.57 -0.20 -0.65
CA ALA A 239 -12.41 0.80 0.00
C ALA A 239 -13.67 0.19 0.64
N GLN A 240 -14.30 -0.79 -0.03
CA GLN A 240 -15.43 -1.54 0.53
C GLN A 240 -15.03 -2.33 1.80
N MET A 241 -13.85 -2.96 1.77
CA MET A 241 -13.30 -3.66 2.93
C MET A 241 -13.05 -2.70 4.10
N PHE A 242 -12.45 -1.53 3.88
CA PHE A 242 -12.30 -0.51 4.93
C PHE A 242 -13.65 0.01 5.44
N ALA A 243 -14.66 0.16 4.58
CA ALA A 243 -15.98 0.64 4.97
C ALA A 243 -16.68 -0.30 5.96
N LYS A 244 -16.51 -1.62 5.79
CA LYS A 244 -17.05 -2.65 6.69
C LYS A 244 -16.61 -2.44 8.14
N TYR A 245 -15.40 -1.93 8.34
CA TYR A 245 -14.80 -1.68 9.67
C TYR A 245 -14.73 -0.19 10.02
N LYS A 246 -15.43 0.67 9.27
CA LYS A 246 -15.41 2.14 9.46
C LYS A 246 -13.99 2.72 9.50
N ALA A 247 -13.06 2.09 8.79
CA ALA A 247 -11.67 2.51 8.76
C ALA A 247 -11.49 3.70 7.81
N ALA A 248 -10.56 4.60 8.13
CA ALA A 248 -10.12 5.64 7.20
C ALA A 248 -9.15 5.06 6.16
N LEU A 249 -9.25 5.57 4.92
CA LEU A 249 -8.28 5.26 3.87
C LEU A 249 -7.17 6.32 3.92
N CYS A 250 -5.90 5.88 3.96
CA CYS A 250 -4.75 6.76 3.81
C CYS A 250 -4.06 6.50 2.46
N CYS A 251 -3.72 7.56 1.72
CA CYS A 251 -2.95 7.41 0.47
C CYS A 251 -2.07 8.62 0.15
N GLY A 252 -1.05 8.39 -0.67
CA GLY A 252 -0.08 9.40 -1.11
C GLY A 252 -0.50 10.17 -2.37
N CYS A 253 0.49 10.70 -3.10
CA CYS A 253 0.37 11.36 -4.40
C CYS A 253 -0.29 12.75 -4.42
N PHE A 254 -0.68 13.32 -3.27
CA PHE A 254 -1.36 14.61 -3.23
C PHE A 254 -0.54 15.79 -3.75
N ASN A 255 0.79 15.70 -3.68
CA ASN A 255 1.71 16.76 -4.09
C ASN A 255 2.32 16.54 -5.49
N LEU A 256 1.99 15.42 -6.14
CA LEU A 256 2.52 15.06 -7.45
C LEU A 256 1.63 15.60 -8.57
N ARG A 257 2.24 15.85 -9.72
CA ARG A 257 1.59 16.38 -10.93
C ARG A 257 2.05 15.57 -12.12
N ASP A 258 1.13 15.19 -13.00
CA ASP A 258 1.46 14.44 -14.21
C ASP A 258 2.46 15.24 -15.07
N ALA A 259 2.28 16.57 -15.15
CA ALA A 259 3.16 17.48 -15.89
C ALA A 259 4.61 17.56 -15.38
N GLU A 260 4.90 17.06 -14.17
CA GLU A 260 6.25 17.02 -13.59
C GLU A 260 6.89 15.63 -13.70
N ILE A 261 6.16 14.63 -14.21
CA ILE A 261 6.65 13.28 -14.39
C ILE A 261 7.27 13.12 -15.78
N THR A 262 8.46 12.55 -15.84
CA THR A 262 9.20 12.29 -17.08
C THR A 262 8.75 11.02 -17.81
N ASP A 263 8.17 10.08 -17.07
CA ASP A 263 7.59 8.84 -17.59
C ASP A 263 6.18 9.10 -18.14
N SER A 264 6.01 8.95 -19.45
CA SER A 264 4.74 9.22 -20.14
C SER A 264 3.62 8.28 -19.75
N GLU A 265 3.94 7.09 -19.22
CA GLU A 265 2.95 6.09 -18.83
C GLU A 265 2.53 6.23 -17.36
N SER A 266 3.08 7.21 -16.65
CA SER A 266 2.79 7.46 -15.24
C SER A 266 1.72 8.55 -15.05
N SER A 267 0.75 8.31 -14.16
CA SER A 267 -0.25 9.31 -13.75
C SER A 267 -0.51 9.30 -12.25
N PRO A 268 0.26 10.07 -11.45
CA PRO A 268 -0.08 10.28 -10.04
C PRO A 268 -1.44 10.96 -9.85
N GLU A 269 -1.84 11.90 -10.73
CA GLU A 269 -3.14 12.57 -10.63
C GLU A 269 -4.29 11.64 -11.01
N GLY A 270 -4.09 10.71 -11.96
CA GLY A 270 -5.03 9.64 -12.30
C GLY A 270 -5.23 8.65 -11.15
N THR A 271 -4.12 8.12 -10.63
CA THR A 271 -4.11 7.19 -9.49
C THR A 271 -4.82 7.80 -8.28
N LEU A 272 -4.50 9.06 -7.95
CA LEU A 272 -5.14 9.76 -6.83
C LEU A 272 -6.65 9.93 -7.04
N ARG A 273 -7.10 10.25 -8.26
CA ARG A 273 -8.53 10.39 -8.58
C ARG A 273 -9.29 9.07 -8.38
N GLN A 274 -8.73 7.93 -8.74
CA GLN A 274 -9.37 6.63 -8.52
C GLN A 274 -9.47 6.30 -7.02
N LEU A 275 -8.37 6.44 -6.26
CA LEU A 275 -8.37 6.23 -4.80
C LEU A 275 -9.38 7.14 -4.07
N VAL A 276 -9.38 8.43 -4.41
CA VAL A 276 -10.36 9.41 -3.91
C VAL A 276 -11.79 9.01 -4.31
N GLY A 277 -12.00 8.59 -5.55
CA GLY A 277 -13.29 8.14 -6.06
C GLY A 277 -13.83 6.93 -5.30
N ALA A 278 -13.01 5.90 -5.10
CA ALA A 278 -13.35 4.70 -4.32
C ALA A 278 -13.69 5.06 -2.86
N ALA A 279 -12.86 5.90 -2.21
CA ALA A 279 -13.13 6.38 -0.86
C ALA A 279 -14.43 7.20 -0.78
N LYS A 280 -14.75 7.98 -1.84
CA LYS A 280 -16.01 8.72 -1.95
C LYS A 280 -17.21 7.79 -2.02
N MET A 281 -17.19 6.83 -2.94
CA MET A 281 -18.26 5.86 -3.16
C MET A 281 -18.56 5.03 -1.90
N CYS A 282 -17.54 4.73 -1.11
CA CYS A 282 -17.67 3.95 0.12
C CYS A 282 -17.86 4.80 1.39
N ASN A 283 -18.04 6.12 1.27
CA ASN A 283 -18.25 7.04 2.40
C ASN A 283 -17.14 6.96 3.49
N LEU A 284 -15.90 6.71 3.08
CA LEU A 284 -14.77 6.62 4.01
C LEU A 284 -14.32 8.02 4.47
N PRO A 285 -13.66 8.16 5.62
CA PRO A 285 -12.70 9.24 5.87
C PRO A 285 -11.46 9.06 5.00
N LEU A 286 -10.83 10.16 4.57
CA LEU A 286 -9.62 10.13 3.75
C LEU A 286 -8.48 10.93 4.39
N ASN A 287 -7.33 10.29 4.52
CA ASN A 287 -6.09 10.90 4.97
C ASN A 287 -5.11 10.98 3.80
N GLY A 288 -4.75 12.19 3.40
CA GLY A 288 -3.79 12.41 2.33
C GLY A 288 -2.36 12.55 2.83
N GLU A 289 -1.39 12.09 2.04
CA GLU A 289 0.04 12.28 2.28
C GLU A 289 0.75 12.80 1.02
N ASN A 290 1.85 13.53 1.20
CA ASN A 290 2.78 13.80 0.11
C ASN A 290 3.73 12.61 -0.11
N SER A 291 4.03 12.29 -1.37
CA SER A 291 4.93 11.19 -1.73
C SER A 291 6.41 11.58 -1.60
N VAL A 292 6.73 12.86 -1.80
CA VAL A 292 8.10 13.40 -1.72
C VAL A 292 8.08 14.63 -0.82
N THR A 293 9.04 14.76 0.09
CA THR A 293 9.15 15.91 1.00
C THR A 293 9.60 17.18 0.26
N ARG A 294 8.64 17.87 -0.38
CA ARG A 294 8.84 19.13 -1.11
C ARG A 294 7.98 20.25 -0.52
N LEU A 295 8.63 21.36 -0.15
CA LEU A 295 8.02 22.57 0.45
C LEU A 295 7.93 23.76 -0.51
N ASP A 296 8.12 23.55 -1.81
CA ASP A 296 7.93 24.61 -2.80
C ASP A 296 6.44 24.94 -3.01
N ASP A 297 6.16 26.17 -3.43
CA ASP A 297 4.79 26.66 -3.61
C ASP A 297 3.99 25.80 -4.61
N THR A 298 4.64 25.21 -5.62
CA THR A 298 3.97 24.34 -6.60
C THR A 298 3.48 23.05 -5.94
N SER A 299 4.34 22.37 -5.19
CA SER A 299 4.00 21.15 -4.42
C SER A 299 2.86 21.40 -3.43
N LEU A 300 2.95 22.47 -2.62
CA LEU A 300 1.94 22.79 -1.60
C LEU A 300 0.59 23.22 -2.21
N ASN A 301 0.62 24.01 -3.29
CA ASN A 301 -0.61 24.37 -4.01
C ASN A 301 -1.26 23.16 -4.67
N GLN A 302 -0.47 22.19 -5.14
CA GLN A 302 -1.01 20.94 -5.67
C GLN A 302 -1.73 20.15 -4.58
N VAL A 303 -1.18 20.05 -3.36
CA VAL A 303 -1.89 19.42 -2.24
C VAL A 303 -3.24 20.08 -1.98
N ILE A 304 -3.29 21.41 -1.93
CA ILE A 304 -4.54 22.16 -1.74
C ILE A 304 -5.52 21.87 -2.89
N ARG A 305 -5.05 21.83 -4.14
CA ARG A 305 -5.89 21.49 -5.29
C ARG A 305 -6.42 20.05 -5.18
N SER A 306 -5.56 19.09 -4.89
CA SER A 306 -5.86 17.66 -4.76
C SER A 306 -6.84 17.39 -3.62
N SER A 307 -6.71 18.08 -2.47
CA SER A 307 -7.67 17.96 -1.36
C SER A 307 -9.10 18.31 -1.77
N ARG A 308 -9.28 19.21 -2.74
CA ARG A 308 -10.60 19.59 -3.26
C ARG A 308 -11.24 18.49 -4.09
N LEU A 309 -10.48 17.50 -4.58
CA LEU A 309 -11.05 16.28 -5.15
C LEU A 309 -11.94 15.56 -4.14
N TYR A 310 -11.71 15.78 -2.84
CA TYR A 310 -12.53 15.24 -1.76
C TYR A 310 -13.69 16.14 -1.31
N SER A 311 -13.77 17.38 -1.80
CA SER A 311 -14.84 18.33 -1.46
C SER A 311 -16.22 17.91 -1.98
N GLY A 312 -17.28 18.48 -1.40
CA GLY A 312 -18.66 18.39 -1.87
C GLY A 312 -19.50 17.22 -1.33
N ARG A 313 -19.24 16.76 -0.10
CA ARG A 313 -19.86 15.54 0.46
C ARG A 313 -21.14 15.81 1.25
N ALA A 314 -21.98 14.79 1.34
CA ALA A 314 -23.07 14.68 2.31
C ALA A 314 -22.50 14.62 3.75
N SER A 315 -23.30 15.00 4.73
CA SER A 315 -22.93 15.05 6.15
C SER A 315 -22.23 13.77 6.64
N GLY A 316 -21.05 13.87 7.27
CA GLY A 316 -20.44 12.79 8.06
C GLY A 316 -19.04 12.30 7.68
N THR A 317 -18.42 12.82 6.61
CA THR A 317 -17.10 12.32 6.19
C THR A 317 -16.00 13.39 6.21
N SER A 318 -14.83 13.06 6.77
CA SER A 318 -13.71 13.99 6.96
C SER A 318 -12.57 13.78 5.96
N PHE A 319 -11.82 14.87 5.73
CA PHE A 319 -10.52 14.86 5.05
C PHE A 319 -9.46 15.37 6.01
N SER A 320 -8.32 14.68 6.08
CA SER A 320 -7.13 15.16 6.78
C SER A 320 -5.91 15.05 5.88
N PHE A 321 -4.84 15.77 6.22
CA PHE A 321 -3.59 15.71 5.47
C PHE A 321 -2.38 15.62 6.40
N ASN A 322 -1.56 14.59 6.19
CA ASN A 322 -0.34 14.32 6.92
C ASN A 322 0.87 14.76 6.06
N TYR A 323 1.57 15.80 6.49
CA TYR A 323 2.80 16.24 5.83
C TYR A 323 3.99 15.36 6.26
N VAL A 324 4.56 14.62 5.31
CA VAL A 324 5.67 13.68 5.49
C VAL A 324 6.96 14.25 4.87
N ARG A 325 7.98 14.66 5.62
CA ARG A 325 8.16 14.55 7.07
C ARG A 325 8.71 15.85 7.65
N MET A 326 8.38 16.09 8.91
CA MET A 326 9.06 17.07 9.75
C MET A 326 10.58 16.81 9.77
N ASN A 327 11.36 17.82 9.43
CA ASN A 327 12.82 17.79 9.46
C ASN A 327 13.36 19.21 9.72
N LYS A 328 14.69 19.35 9.86
CA LYS A 328 15.32 20.66 10.13
C LYS A 328 14.98 21.71 9.05
N SER A 329 14.92 21.30 7.78
CA SER A 329 14.64 22.21 6.66
C SER A 329 13.21 22.79 6.71
N LEU A 330 12.24 22.05 7.26
CA LEU A 330 10.87 22.56 7.47
C LEU A 330 10.85 23.80 8.37
N PHE A 331 11.77 23.90 9.33
CA PHE A 331 11.86 25.01 10.29
C PHE A 331 12.79 26.15 9.84
N GLU A 332 13.37 26.07 8.63
CA GLU A 332 14.05 27.21 8.03
C GLU A 332 13.04 28.33 7.76
N PHE A 333 13.42 29.59 8.02
CA PHE A 333 12.49 30.74 8.02
C PHE A 333 11.56 30.80 6.79
N HIS A 334 12.10 30.64 5.59
CA HIS A 334 11.32 30.67 4.35
C HIS A 334 10.37 29.46 4.22
N ASN A 335 10.83 28.27 4.58
CA ASN A 335 10.04 27.04 4.51
C ASN A 335 8.93 27.01 5.56
N TRP A 336 9.20 27.51 6.77
CA TRP A 336 8.20 27.67 7.83
C TRP A 336 7.12 28.67 7.43
N SER A 337 7.50 29.80 6.82
CA SER A 337 6.55 30.78 6.28
C SER A 337 5.65 30.17 5.21
N ARG A 338 6.21 29.40 4.27
CA ARG A 338 5.43 28.66 3.27
C ARG A 338 4.50 27.62 3.90
N PHE A 339 5.01 26.83 4.85
CA PHE A 339 4.27 25.77 5.50
C PHE A 339 3.09 26.33 6.32
N THR A 340 3.30 27.40 7.08
CA THR A 340 2.22 28.05 7.85
C THR A 340 1.16 28.68 6.94
N LYS A 341 1.56 29.26 5.79
CA LYS A 341 0.61 29.71 4.76
C LYS A 341 -0.19 28.54 4.19
N PHE A 342 0.47 27.43 3.87
CA PHE A 342 -0.17 26.21 3.39
C PHE A 342 -1.20 25.68 4.39
N VAL A 343 -0.85 25.58 5.68
CA VAL A 343 -1.75 25.10 6.74
C VAL A 343 -3.03 25.95 6.81
N ARG A 344 -2.92 27.28 6.68
CA ARG A 344 -4.08 28.20 6.66
C ARG A 344 -4.97 28.08 5.42
N GLN A 345 -4.47 27.47 4.35
CA GLN A 345 -5.19 27.30 3.09
C GLN A 345 -5.83 25.91 2.96
N MET A 346 -5.52 24.99 3.89
CA MET A 346 -6.08 23.65 3.86
C MET A 346 -7.58 23.68 4.21
N PRO A 347 -8.41 22.82 3.59
CA PRO A 347 -9.83 22.76 3.92
C PRO A 347 -10.03 22.43 5.41
N GLY A 348 -10.84 23.23 6.12
CA GLY A 348 -11.15 23.02 7.53
C GLY A 348 -10.15 23.63 8.53
N SER A 349 -9.14 24.40 8.07
CA SER A 349 -8.33 25.22 8.97
C SER A 349 -9.10 26.48 9.38
N PHE A 350 -9.29 26.68 10.69
CA PHE A 350 -9.92 27.86 11.30
C PHE A 350 -8.91 28.96 11.61
#